data_AF-A0A3D0U7L7-F1
#
_entry.id   AF-A0A3D0U7L7-F1
#
_cell.length_a   1.000
_cell.length_b   1.000
_cell.length_c   1.000
_cell.angle_alpha   90.00
_cell.angle_beta   90.00
_cell.angle_gamma   90.00
#
_symmetry.space_group_name_H-M   'P 1'
#
loop_
_entity.id
_entity.type
_entity.pdbx_description
1 polymer ?
#
loop_
_entity_poly.entity_id
_entity_poly.type
_entity_poly.pdbx_seq_one_letter_code
_entity_poly.pdbx_strand_id
1 'polypeptide(L)'
;MPKGILNQRLSGVILHPTSLPGKQHHGSFGQEACNWINWLQLGGFGVWQILPLCPVADGSPYNSISAFSGNPSFIDIAQLQALELPVYNKPVATQNQHRLALVHAFEWLQDNNCKPLAKAFAAYQQATPWLQDASLFTVIKHQYPRHWQHWPQPLRDRDEVAIRTFCKEHQHEIELEQFIQFLFHRQWQSLKQYANERDILVFGDLPIFVSADSADVWANRHLFKLHEDGSSQVIAGVPPDYFSSTGQRWGNPIYHWEAHRTSGFHWWKQRLQYNLELYDAIRIDHFRGFVAYWEIPADEPTAMNG
;
A
#
# COMPACT_ATOMS: atom_id res chain seq x y z
N MET A 1 2.24 -3.98 -21.27
CA MET A 1 3.53 -4.70 -21.13
C MET A 1 4.36 -4.49 -22.38
N PRO A 2 5.65 -4.17 -22.26
CA PRO A 2 6.57 -4.21 -23.41
C PRO A 2 6.49 -5.59 -24.04
N LYS A 3 6.21 -5.66 -25.35
CA LYS A 3 6.10 -6.94 -26.07
C LYS A 3 7.44 -7.68 -25.93
N GLY A 4 7.40 -8.92 -25.45
CA GLY A 4 8.56 -9.82 -25.49
C GLY A 4 9.36 -9.98 -24.20
N ILE A 5 8.93 -9.43 -23.06
CA ILE A 5 9.62 -9.66 -21.76
C ILE A 5 9.80 -11.16 -21.45
N LEU A 6 8.80 -11.98 -21.75
CA LEU A 6 8.84 -13.44 -21.54
C LEU A 6 9.70 -14.18 -22.58
N ASN A 7 10.12 -13.51 -23.64
CA ASN A 7 10.88 -14.08 -24.75
C ASN A 7 12.38 -13.70 -24.69
N GLN A 8 12.82 -13.03 -23.63
CA GLN A 8 14.19 -12.58 -23.44
C GLN A 8 14.78 -13.17 -22.16
N ARG A 9 16.10 -13.39 -22.16
CA ARG A 9 16.84 -13.76 -20.94
C ARG A 9 17.23 -12.48 -20.21
N LEU A 10 16.72 -12.30 -18.99
CA LEU A 10 17.02 -11.16 -18.14
C LEU A 10 17.63 -11.64 -16.82
N SER A 11 18.46 -10.79 -16.22
CA SER A 11 18.92 -10.90 -14.83
C SER A 11 18.41 -9.70 -14.04
N GLY A 12 18.30 -9.86 -12.72
CA GLY A 12 17.85 -8.79 -11.85
C GLY A 12 18.38 -8.92 -10.44
N VAL A 13 18.15 -7.87 -9.65
CA VAL A 13 18.53 -7.80 -8.24
C VAL A 13 17.29 -7.49 -7.40
N ILE A 14 17.18 -8.18 -6.27
CA ILE A 14 16.16 -7.91 -5.24
C ILE A 14 16.76 -6.91 -4.26
N LEU A 15 16.17 -5.71 -4.17
CA LEU A 15 16.53 -4.72 -3.17
C LEU A 15 15.31 -3.85 -2.87
N HIS A 16 14.81 -3.89 -1.63
CA HIS A 16 13.67 -3.06 -1.26
C HIS A 16 14.11 -1.59 -1.10
N PRO A 17 13.29 -0.58 -1.48
CA PRO A 17 13.69 0.83 -1.39
C PRO A 17 14.07 1.28 0.02
N THR A 18 13.55 0.65 1.08
CA THR A 18 13.96 0.96 2.47
C THR A 18 15.44 0.71 2.73
N SER A 19 16.07 -0.16 1.94
CA SER A 19 17.49 -0.55 2.07
C SER A 19 18.43 0.38 1.29
N LEU A 20 17.89 1.31 0.51
CA LEU A 20 18.71 2.32 -0.15
C LEU A 20 19.35 3.25 0.89
N PRO A 21 20.60 3.70 0.66
CA PRO A 21 21.22 4.69 1.52
C PRO A 21 20.50 6.04 1.38
N GLY A 22 20.77 6.98 2.28
CA GLY A 22 20.22 8.33 2.17
C GLY A 22 20.31 9.13 3.46
N LYS A 23 19.89 10.41 3.38
CA LYS A 23 19.85 11.34 4.52
C LYS A 23 18.55 11.25 5.32
N GLN A 24 17.50 10.69 4.72
CA GLN A 24 16.23 10.44 5.41
C GLN A 24 16.33 9.24 6.35
N HIS A 25 15.39 9.14 7.28
CA HIS A 25 15.32 8.06 8.27
C HIS A 25 15.29 6.62 7.70
N HIS A 26 14.93 6.43 6.42
CA HIS A 26 15.14 5.21 5.64
C HIS A 26 15.28 5.58 4.15
N GLY A 27 15.61 4.60 3.29
CA GLY A 27 15.72 4.81 1.84
C GLY A 27 14.40 5.24 1.17
N SER A 28 14.48 6.23 0.27
CA SER A 28 13.35 6.93 -0.37
C SER A 28 13.37 6.81 -1.90
N PHE A 29 12.40 7.40 -2.59
CA PHE A 29 12.37 7.56 -4.05
C PHE A 29 13.25 8.71 -4.56
N GLY A 30 14.27 9.10 -3.78
CA GLY A 30 15.16 10.22 -4.08
C GLY A 30 16.32 9.85 -5.00
N GLN A 31 17.38 10.67 -4.94
CA GLN A 31 18.57 10.53 -5.80
C GLN A 31 19.24 9.16 -5.67
N GLU A 32 19.24 8.56 -4.49
CA GLU A 32 19.86 7.24 -4.26
C GLU A 32 19.12 6.11 -4.98
N ALA A 33 17.79 6.23 -5.18
CA ALA A 33 17.05 5.30 -6.02
C ALA A 33 17.40 5.44 -7.51
N CYS A 34 17.61 6.66 -8.00
CA CYS A 34 18.14 6.90 -9.34
C CYS A 34 19.56 6.35 -9.51
N ASN A 35 20.42 6.53 -8.50
CA ASN A 35 21.78 5.98 -8.49
C ASN A 35 21.75 4.45 -8.53
N TRP A 36 20.84 3.82 -7.79
CA TRP A 36 20.61 2.38 -7.83
C TRP A 36 20.22 1.89 -9.22
N ILE A 37 19.28 2.57 -9.88
CA ILE A 37 18.88 2.24 -11.26
C ILE A 37 20.07 2.39 -12.23
N ASN A 38 20.86 3.45 -12.10
CA ASN A 38 22.05 3.63 -12.92
C ASN A 38 23.07 2.51 -12.68
N TRP A 39 23.24 2.06 -11.43
CA TRP A 39 24.10 0.92 -11.12
C TRP A 39 23.58 -0.38 -11.74
N LEU A 40 22.27 -0.64 -11.69
CA LEU A 40 21.66 -1.80 -12.35
C LEU A 40 21.93 -1.78 -13.86
N GLN A 41 21.73 -0.62 -14.49
CA GLN A 41 21.98 -0.43 -15.91
C GLN A 41 23.46 -0.67 -16.27
N LEU A 42 24.39 -0.08 -15.51
CA LEU A 42 25.83 -0.29 -15.71
C LEU A 42 26.25 -1.75 -15.50
N GLY A 43 25.58 -2.46 -14.60
CA GLY A 43 25.79 -3.89 -14.36
C GLY A 43 25.17 -4.81 -15.41
N GLY A 44 24.42 -4.28 -16.38
CA GLY A 44 23.72 -5.07 -17.39
C GLY A 44 22.52 -5.86 -16.86
N PHE A 45 21.97 -5.47 -15.69
CA PHE A 45 20.72 -6.02 -15.20
C PHE A 45 19.53 -5.42 -15.95
N GLY A 46 18.43 -6.16 -16.04
CA GLY A 46 17.18 -5.69 -16.67
C GLY A 46 15.99 -5.69 -15.73
N VAL A 47 16.14 -6.15 -14.49
CA VAL A 47 15.03 -6.24 -13.51
C VAL A 47 15.46 -5.74 -12.14
N TRP A 48 14.66 -4.84 -11.58
CA TRP A 48 14.68 -4.48 -10.16
C TRP A 48 13.47 -5.09 -9.47
N GLN A 49 13.69 -6.08 -8.60
CA GLN A 49 12.62 -6.68 -7.82
C GLN A 49 12.50 -6.04 -6.43
N ILE A 50 11.27 -5.75 -6.03
CA ILE A 50 10.93 -5.12 -4.75
C ILE A 50 9.83 -5.91 -4.02
N LEU A 51 9.78 -5.71 -2.71
CA LEU A 51 8.67 -6.15 -1.83
C LEU A 51 7.50 -5.15 -1.93
N PRO A 52 6.33 -5.43 -1.31
CA PRO A 52 5.20 -4.52 -1.34
C PRO A 52 5.55 -3.12 -0.80
N LEU A 53 5.12 -2.08 -1.52
CA LEU A 53 5.36 -0.67 -1.15
C LEU A 53 4.33 -0.10 -0.17
N CYS A 54 3.43 -0.94 0.36
CA CYS A 54 2.34 -0.50 1.22
C CYS A 54 2.82 -0.10 2.63
N PRO A 55 2.06 0.73 3.38
CA PRO A 55 2.38 1.06 4.76
C PRO A 55 2.44 -0.19 5.63
N VAL A 56 3.47 -0.30 6.48
CA VAL A 56 3.67 -1.47 7.35
C VAL A 56 2.99 -1.28 8.71
N ALA A 57 2.26 -2.29 9.19
CA ALA A 57 1.62 -2.25 10.51
C ALA A 57 2.56 -2.73 11.63
N ASP A 58 3.40 -3.72 11.35
CA ASP A 58 4.26 -4.43 12.32
C ASP A 58 5.72 -4.58 11.83
N GLY A 59 6.09 -3.79 10.82
CA GLY A 59 7.40 -3.88 10.14
C GLY A 59 7.43 -4.85 8.96
N SER A 60 6.39 -5.67 8.76
CA SER A 60 6.27 -6.54 7.59
C SER A 60 5.58 -5.83 6.41
N PRO A 61 6.20 -5.78 5.22
CA PRO A 61 5.54 -5.34 3.97
C PRO A 61 4.31 -6.18 3.59
N TYR A 62 4.18 -7.38 4.15
CA TYR A 62 3.06 -8.30 3.88
C TYR A 62 1.89 -8.10 4.86
N ASN A 63 2.04 -7.24 5.87
CA ASN A 63 0.99 -6.87 6.80
C ASN A 63 0.75 -5.35 6.75
N SER A 64 -0.12 -4.96 5.82
CA SER A 64 -0.43 -3.55 5.55
C SER A 64 -1.84 -3.18 5.99
N ILE A 65 -1.98 -1.92 6.42
CA ILE A 65 -3.28 -1.28 6.70
C ILE A 65 -4.07 -0.93 5.44
N SER A 66 -3.47 -1.06 4.24
CA SER A 66 -4.14 -0.92 2.95
C SER A 66 -3.40 -1.69 1.86
N ALA A 67 -4.12 -2.42 1.01
CA ALA A 67 -3.60 -3.09 -0.17
C ALA A 67 -3.34 -2.15 -1.36
N PHE A 68 -3.69 -0.86 -1.21
CA PHE A 68 -3.58 0.16 -2.25
C PHE A 68 -2.70 1.33 -1.84
N SER A 69 -2.75 1.80 -0.59
CA SER A 69 -1.91 2.92 -0.18
C SER A 69 -0.42 2.60 -0.35
N GLY A 70 0.37 3.60 -0.70
CA GLY A 70 1.81 3.60 -0.61
C GLY A 70 2.31 4.07 0.75
N ASN A 71 3.44 3.53 1.20
CA ASN A 71 4.06 3.92 2.45
C ASN A 71 4.61 5.35 2.37
N PRO A 72 4.09 6.32 3.16
CA PRO A 72 4.49 7.72 3.11
C PRO A 72 5.99 7.92 3.26
N SER A 73 6.62 7.08 4.07
CA SER A 73 8.06 7.02 4.31
C SER A 73 8.87 7.16 3.02
N PHE A 74 8.49 6.48 1.93
CA PHE A 74 9.26 6.50 0.68
C PHE A 74 9.31 7.86 -0.04
N ILE A 75 8.43 8.80 0.30
CA ILE A 75 8.44 10.14 -0.29
C ILE A 75 9.76 10.82 0.08
N ASP A 76 10.52 11.20 -0.92
CA ASP A 76 11.73 11.98 -0.76
C ASP A 76 11.40 13.47 -0.62
N ILE A 77 11.76 14.06 0.50
CA ILE A 77 11.44 15.45 0.84
C ILE A 77 12.24 16.43 -0.02
N ALA A 78 13.46 16.07 -0.43
CA ALA A 78 14.26 16.93 -1.32
C ALA A 78 13.67 16.98 -2.74
N GLN A 79 13.07 15.88 -3.21
CA GLN A 79 12.39 15.82 -4.51
C GLN A 79 11.06 16.61 -4.57
N LEU A 80 10.52 17.08 -3.44
CA LEU A 80 9.30 17.91 -3.47
C LEU A 80 9.50 19.21 -4.25
N GLN A 81 10.73 19.77 -4.25
CA GLN A 81 11.05 20.97 -5.02
C GLN A 81 10.82 20.78 -6.54
N ALA A 82 11.03 19.58 -7.07
CA ALA A 82 10.78 19.26 -8.48
C ALA A 82 9.28 19.33 -8.84
N LEU A 83 8.40 19.31 -7.84
CA LEU A 83 6.95 19.51 -7.99
C LEU A 83 6.53 20.96 -7.76
N GLU A 84 7.47 21.90 -7.73
CA GLU A 84 7.24 23.32 -7.41
C GLU A 84 6.76 23.58 -5.98
N LEU A 85 6.91 22.60 -5.08
CA LEU A 85 6.68 22.79 -3.64
C LEU A 85 7.88 23.51 -2.99
N PRO A 86 7.67 24.21 -1.86
CA PRO A 86 8.73 24.92 -1.18
C PRO A 86 9.83 23.97 -0.69
N VAL A 87 11.08 24.42 -0.74
CA VAL A 87 12.21 23.67 -0.20
C VAL A 87 12.08 23.54 1.32
N TYR A 88 12.14 22.32 1.81
CA TYR A 88 12.15 22.03 3.24
C TYR A 88 13.59 21.93 3.77
N ASN A 89 14.09 22.99 4.40
CA ASN A 89 15.48 23.11 4.84
C ASN A 89 15.78 22.50 6.23
N LYS A 90 14.84 21.80 6.85
CA LYS A 90 15.03 21.18 8.18
C LYS A 90 15.42 19.71 8.04
N PRO A 91 16.12 19.13 9.03
CA PRO A 91 16.46 17.70 9.02
C PRO A 91 15.22 16.80 8.95
N VAL A 92 15.35 15.67 8.25
CA VAL A 92 14.32 14.63 8.07
C VAL A 92 14.85 13.24 8.48
N ALA A 93 15.57 13.24 9.60
CA ALA A 93 16.24 12.08 10.17
C ALA A 93 15.31 11.18 11.02
N THR A 94 14.07 11.62 11.28
CA THR A 94 13.04 10.82 11.96
C THR A 94 11.73 10.82 11.19
N GLN A 95 10.88 9.82 11.46
CA GLN A 95 9.54 9.73 10.87
C GLN A 95 8.67 10.96 11.19
N ASN A 96 8.76 11.49 12.42
CA ASN A 96 8.03 12.70 12.80
C ASN A 96 8.48 13.93 12.01
N GLN A 97 9.79 14.08 11.80
CA GLN A 97 10.33 15.18 10.99
C GLN A 97 9.89 15.06 9.53
N HIS A 98 9.89 13.84 8.99
CA HIS A 98 9.38 13.55 7.65
C HIS A 98 7.90 13.93 7.50
N ARG A 99 7.05 13.53 8.45
CA ARG A 99 5.64 13.89 8.45
C ARG A 99 5.41 15.40 8.57
N LEU A 100 6.18 16.10 9.39
CA LEU A 100 6.11 17.57 9.47
C LEU A 100 6.47 18.26 8.14
N ALA A 101 7.40 17.70 7.36
CA ALA A 101 7.72 18.21 6.04
C ALA A 101 6.54 18.04 5.05
N LEU A 102 5.84 16.91 5.11
CA LEU A 102 4.65 16.65 4.30
C LEU A 102 3.47 17.56 4.68
N VAL A 103 3.26 17.81 5.98
CA VAL A 103 2.27 18.77 6.48
C VAL A 103 2.55 20.16 5.91
N HIS A 104 3.79 20.64 6.03
CA HIS A 104 4.18 21.95 5.51
C HIS A 104 3.99 22.06 3.99
N ALA A 105 4.27 20.99 3.23
CA ALA A 105 4.02 20.96 1.80
C ALA A 105 2.53 21.02 1.45
N PHE A 106 1.69 20.37 2.26
CA PHE A 106 0.23 20.38 2.09
C PHE A 106 -0.37 21.76 2.40
N GLU A 107 -0.01 22.35 3.54
CA GLU A 107 -0.44 23.70 3.94
C GLU A 107 -0.09 24.73 2.85
N TRP A 108 1.14 24.66 2.31
CA TRP A 108 1.53 25.52 1.20
C TRP A 108 0.68 25.31 -0.04
N LEU A 109 0.32 24.06 -0.39
CA LEU A 109 -0.55 23.78 -1.53
C LEU A 109 -1.95 24.36 -1.33
N GLN A 110 -2.49 24.28 -0.11
CA GLN A 110 -3.80 24.84 0.24
C GLN A 110 -3.80 26.38 0.04
N ASP A 111 -2.74 27.05 0.46
CA ASP A 111 -2.56 28.50 0.26
C ASP A 111 -2.31 28.87 -1.21
N ASN A 112 -1.90 27.91 -2.05
CA ASN A 112 -1.54 28.10 -3.45
C ASN A 112 -2.40 27.24 -4.40
N ASN A 113 -3.69 27.09 -4.10
CA ASN A 113 -4.61 26.18 -4.78
C ASN A 113 -4.85 26.45 -6.28
N CYS A 114 -4.38 27.58 -6.81
CA CYS A 114 -4.47 27.91 -8.23
C CYS A 114 -3.35 27.25 -9.08
N LYS A 115 -2.33 26.68 -8.42
CA LYS A 115 -1.18 26.06 -9.09
C LYS A 115 -1.57 24.79 -9.86
N PRO A 116 -0.83 24.43 -10.92
CA PRO A 116 -1.05 23.17 -11.65
C PRO A 116 -1.03 21.92 -10.75
N LEU A 117 -0.20 21.92 -9.71
CA LEU A 117 -0.11 20.81 -8.77
C LEU A 117 -1.43 20.59 -8.00
N ALA A 118 -2.13 21.65 -7.60
CA ALA A 118 -3.42 21.55 -6.92
C ALA A 118 -4.50 20.97 -7.84
N LYS A 119 -4.50 21.36 -9.13
CA LYS A 119 -5.39 20.75 -10.13
C LYS A 119 -5.07 19.27 -10.37
N ALA A 120 -3.79 18.91 -10.41
CA ALA A 120 -3.36 17.52 -10.54
C ALA A 120 -3.74 16.69 -9.31
N PHE A 121 -3.66 17.27 -8.11
CA PHE A 121 -4.12 16.64 -6.88
C PHE A 121 -5.63 16.40 -6.90
N ALA A 122 -6.43 17.41 -7.28
CA ALA A 122 -7.88 17.25 -7.42
C ALA A 122 -8.26 16.18 -8.47
N ALA A 123 -7.55 16.12 -9.60
CA ALA A 123 -7.74 15.09 -10.60
C ALA A 123 -7.38 13.70 -10.06
N TYR A 124 -6.30 13.59 -9.28
CA TYR A 124 -5.91 12.34 -8.62
C TYR A 124 -6.98 11.87 -7.63
N GLN A 125 -7.56 12.77 -6.84
CA GLN A 125 -8.66 12.44 -5.92
C GLN A 125 -9.86 11.86 -6.67
N GLN A 126 -10.23 12.43 -7.82
CA GLN A 126 -11.35 11.95 -8.62
C GLN A 126 -11.06 10.61 -9.34
N ALA A 127 -9.82 10.38 -9.73
CA ALA A 127 -9.40 9.21 -10.49
C ALA A 127 -9.07 7.98 -9.63
N THR A 128 -9.04 8.11 -8.30
CA THR A 128 -8.51 7.09 -7.38
C THR A 128 -9.59 6.59 -6.40
N PRO A 129 -10.39 5.56 -6.75
CA PRO A 129 -11.57 5.16 -5.97
C PRO A 129 -11.27 4.68 -4.55
N TRP A 130 -10.12 4.03 -4.33
CA TRP A 130 -9.73 3.49 -3.03
C TRP A 130 -9.25 4.57 -2.04
N LEU A 131 -8.93 5.77 -2.54
CA LEU A 131 -8.24 6.81 -1.79
C LEU A 131 -9.07 7.31 -0.60
N GLN A 132 -10.37 7.51 -0.82
CA GLN A 132 -11.26 8.03 0.22
C GLN A 132 -11.30 7.10 1.44
N ASP A 133 -11.54 5.80 1.22
CA ASP A 133 -11.63 4.82 2.30
C ASP A 133 -10.29 4.61 3.00
N ALA A 134 -9.19 4.58 2.26
CA ALA A 134 -7.86 4.40 2.84
C ALA A 134 -7.42 5.60 3.70
N SER A 135 -7.65 6.82 3.23
CA SER A 135 -7.35 8.04 4.00
C SER A 135 -8.25 8.18 5.21
N LEU A 136 -9.56 7.91 5.06
CA LEU A 136 -10.50 7.93 6.17
C LEU A 136 -10.14 6.89 7.25
N PHE A 137 -9.82 5.65 6.85
CA PHE A 137 -9.36 4.61 7.76
C PHE A 137 -8.12 5.05 8.54
N THR A 138 -7.14 5.65 7.85
CA THR A 138 -5.90 6.15 8.46
C THR A 138 -6.18 7.20 9.53
N VAL A 139 -7.06 8.17 9.24
CA VAL A 139 -7.42 9.23 10.19
C VAL A 139 -8.23 8.69 11.38
N ILE A 140 -9.20 7.80 11.14
CA ILE A 140 -9.93 7.15 12.25
C ILE A 140 -8.96 6.35 13.12
N LYS A 141 -8.00 5.63 12.53
CA LYS A 141 -7.01 4.85 13.26
C LYS A 141 -6.08 5.73 14.11
N HIS A 142 -5.72 6.92 13.65
CA HIS A 142 -4.96 7.87 14.46
C HIS A 142 -5.78 8.33 15.69
N GLN A 143 -7.08 8.57 15.52
CA GLN A 143 -7.96 8.95 16.64
C GLN A 143 -8.25 7.78 17.59
N TYR A 144 -8.35 6.57 17.06
CA TYR A 144 -8.64 5.33 17.78
C TYR A 144 -7.58 4.28 17.45
N PRO A 145 -6.41 4.28 18.14
CA PRO A 145 -5.25 3.43 17.84
C PRO A 145 -5.45 1.98 18.30
N ARG A 146 -6.51 1.36 17.79
CA ARG A 146 -6.90 -0.05 17.98
C ARG A 146 -7.22 -0.63 16.60
N HIS A 147 -7.45 -1.95 16.55
CA HIS A 147 -8.01 -2.55 15.35
C HIS A 147 -9.42 -2.01 15.10
N TRP A 148 -9.82 -1.86 13.84
CA TRP A 148 -11.10 -1.23 13.51
C TRP A 148 -12.32 -1.94 14.11
N GLN A 149 -12.24 -3.25 14.36
CA GLN A 149 -13.28 -4.03 15.05
C GLN A 149 -13.60 -3.49 16.45
N HIS A 150 -12.67 -2.74 17.06
CA HIS A 150 -12.78 -2.16 18.40
C HIS A 150 -13.02 -0.64 18.40
N TRP A 151 -13.30 -0.04 17.24
CA TRP A 151 -13.71 1.36 17.14
C TRP A 151 -15.12 1.57 17.68
N PRO A 152 -15.52 2.83 17.97
CA PRO A 152 -16.92 3.15 18.23
C PRO A 152 -17.81 2.55 17.14
N GLN A 153 -18.88 1.85 17.56
CA GLN A 153 -19.73 1.06 16.68
C GLN A 153 -20.17 1.81 15.41
N PRO A 154 -20.60 3.09 15.45
CA PRO A 154 -20.98 3.82 14.24
C PRO A 154 -19.84 3.98 13.21
N LEU A 155 -18.59 4.10 13.66
CA LEU A 155 -17.42 4.17 12.75
C LEU A 155 -16.99 2.78 12.27
N ARG A 156 -17.04 1.78 13.15
CA ARG A 156 -16.76 0.37 12.81
C ARG A 156 -17.71 -0.14 11.72
N ASP A 157 -19.00 0.11 11.90
CA ASP A 157 -20.07 -0.37 11.02
C ASP A 157 -20.34 0.59 9.85
N ARG A 158 -19.56 1.67 9.74
CA ARG A 158 -19.63 2.67 8.68
C ARG A 158 -21.03 3.28 8.53
N ASP A 159 -21.66 3.61 9.66
CA ASP A 159 -22.91 4.35 9.68
C ASP A 159 -22.76 5.66 8.89
N GLU A 160 -23.68 5.89 7.94
CA GLU A 160 -23.53 6.98 6.98
C GLU A 160 -23.51 8.37 7.65
N VAL A 161 -24.21 8.54 8.77
CA VAL A 161 -24.25 9.82 9.49
C VAL A 161 -22.94 9.99 10.26
N ALA A 162 -22.49 8.97 10.98
CA ALA A 162 -21.22 9.01 11.70
C ALA A 162 -20.04 9.24 10.78
N ILE A 163 -19.98 8.56 9.63
CA ILE A 163 -18.91 8.75 8.63
C ILE A 163 -18.94 10.17 8.06
N ARG A 164 -20.12 10.70 7.69
CA ARG A 164 -20.23 12.08 7.19
C ARG A 164 -19.81 13.11 8.23
N THR A 165 -20.23 12.94 9.48
CA THR A 165 -19.82 13.82 10.59
C THR A 165 -18.32 13.78 10.79
N PHE A 166 -17.74 12.58 10.88
CA PHE A 166 -16.29 12.40 11.03
C PHE A 166 -15.51 13.04 9.87
N CYS A 167 -15.94 12.81 8.62
CA CYS A 167 -15.31 13.42 7.44
C CYS A 167 -15.34 14.95 7.50
N LYS A 168 -16.42 15.55 8.01
CA LYS A 168 -16.52 17.01 8.16
C LYS A 168 -15.62 17.54 9.27
N GLU A 169 -15.56 16.83 10.39
CA GLU A 169 -14.75 17.21 11.56
C GLU A 169 -13.25 17.08 11.30
N HIS A 170 -12.85 16.12 10.45
CA HIS A 170 -11.45 15.78 10.15
C HIS A 170 -11.09 15.98 8.67
N GLN A 171 -11.75 16.93 7.99
CA GLN A 171 -11.56 17.14 6.56
C GLN A 171 -10.09 17.45 6.21
N HIS A 172 -9.43 18.31 7.01
CA HIS A 172 -8.06 18.70 6.78
C HIS A 172 -7.09 17.51 6.88
N GLU A 173 -7.24 16.66 7.90
CA GLU A 173 -6.42 15.46 8.10
C GLU A 173 -6.65 14.42 7.00
N ILE A 174 -7.90 14.24 6.56
CA ILE A 174 -8.23 13.33 5.46
C ILE A 174 -7.58 13.82 4.18
N GLU A 175 -7.72 15.10 3.83
CA GLU A 175 -7.10 15.68 2.63
C GLU A 175 -5.57 15.62 2.69
N LEU A 176 -4.96 15.79 3.87
CA LEU A 176 -3.52 15.60 4.05
C LEU A 176 -3.10 14.15 3.71
N GLU A 177 -3.79 13.13 4.24
CA GLU A 177 -3.48 11.74 3.90
C GLU A 177 -3.66 11.47 2.39
N GLN A 178 -4.66 12.09 1.76
CA GLN A 178 -4.85 11.99 0.31
C GLN A 178 -3.70 12.63 -0.47
N PHE A 179 -3.24 13.80 -0.03
CA PHE A 179 -2.12 14.51 -0.62
C PHE A 179 -0.81 13.72 -0.48
N ILE A 180 -0.60 13.06 0.66
CA ILE A 180 0.54 12.17 0.87
C ILE A 180 0.52 11.02 -0.15
N GLN A 181 -0.62 10.38 -0.38
CA GLN A 181 -0.74 9.33 -1.40
C GLN A 181 -0.51 9.86 -2.83
N PHE A 182 -0.96 11.08 -3.12
CA PHE A 182 -0.67 11.76 -4.38
C PHE A 182 0.84 11.99 -4.58
N LEU A 183 1.55 12.49 -3.57
CA LEU A 183 3.00 12.69 -3.62
C LEU A 183 3.75 11.36 -3.80
N PHE A 184 3.35 10.33 -3.04
CA PHE A 184 3.88 8.97 -3.18
C PHE A 184 3.75 8.49 -4.63
N HIS A 185 2.54 8.56 -5.20
CA HIS A 185 2.28 8.09 -6.54
C HIS A 185 3.10 8.88 -7.57
N ARG A 186 3.16 10.21 -7.46
CA ARG A 186 3.95 11.04 -8.38
C ARG A 186 5.44 10.70 -8.37
N GLN A 187 6.04 10.59 -7.19
CA GLN A 187 7.46 10.27 -7.10
C GLN A 187 7.74 8.85 -7.58
N TRP A 188 6.89 7.89 -7.24
CA TRP A 188 7.03 6.52 -7.71
C TRP A 188 6.91 6.42 -9.24
N GLN A 189 5.91 7.05 -9.86
CA GLN A 189 5.75 7.06 -11.31
C GLN A 189 6.97 7.68 -12.02
N SER A 190 7.50 8.78 -11.48
CA SER A 190 8.74 9.40 -11.99
C SER A 190 9.92 8.44 -11.93
N LEU A 191 10.12 7.76 -10.79
CA LEU A 191 11.21 6.79 -10.60
C LEU A 191 11.05 5.56 -11.51
N LYS A 192 9.83 5.02 -11.62
CA LYS A 192 9.51 3.91 -12.52
C LYS A 192 9.75 4.28 -13.97
N GLN A 193 9.34 5.48 -14.39
CA GLN A 193 9.63 5.99 -15.72
C GLN A 193 11.15 6.07 -15.95
N TYR A 194 11.90 6.61 -14.98
CA TYR A 194 13.36 6.69 -15.04
C TYR A 194 14.04 5.32 -15.19
N ALA A 195 13.50 4.29 -14.51
CA ALA A 195 13.93 2.89 -14.65
C ALA A 195 13.63 2.35 -16.05
N ASN A 196 12.40 2.53 -16.52
CA ASN A 196 11.95 2.03 -17.82
C ASN A 196 12.68 2.69 -19.00
N GLU A 197 13.02 3.97 -18.90
CA GLU A 197 13.86 4.68 -19.89
C GLU A 197 15.30 4.14 -19.97
N ARG A 198 15.71 3.30 -19.02
CA ARG A 198 17.02 2.63 -18.93
C ARG A 198 16.92 1.12 -19.14
N ASP A 199 15.78 0.66 -19.66
CA ASP A 199 15.47 -0.76 -19.86
C ASP A 199 15.50 -1.59 -18.56
N ILE A 200 15.28 -0.94 -17.40
CA ILE A 200 15.14 -1.60 -16.10
C ILE A 200 13.66 -1.73 -15.77
N LEU A 201 13.17 -2.97 -15.74
CA LEU A 201 11.79 -3.30 -15.40
C LEU A 201 11.64 -3.41 -13.89
N VAL A 202 10.55 -2.88 -13.35
CA VAL A 202 10.22 -3.03 -11.93
C VAL A 202 9.33 -4.25 -11.73
N PHE A 203 9.83 -5.23 -10.97
CA PHE A 203 9.10 -6.43 -10.59
C PHE A 203 8.59 -6.31 -9.15
N GLY A 204 7.30 -5.98 -9.01
CA GLY A 204 6.68 -5.82 -7.70
C GLY A 204 6.18 -7.13 -7.10
N ASP A 205 5.59 -7.02 -5.92
CA ASP A 205 5.10 -8.15 -5.14
C ASP A 205 3.75 -7.83 -4.50
N LEU A 206 2.85 -8.80 -4.52
CA LEU A 206 1.46 -8.68 -4.10
C LEU A 206 1.12 -9.85 -3.16
N PRO A 207 0.91 -9.59 -1.85
CA PRO A 207 0.43 -10.59 -0.91
C PRO A 207 -0.97 -11.06 -1.29
N ILE A 208 -1.23 -12.37 -1.40
CA ILE A 208 -2.58 -12.81 -1.78
C ILE A 208 -3.64 -12.30 -0.80
N PHE A 209 -3.42 -12.42 0.50
CA PHE A 209 -4.33 -11.95 1.54
C PHE A 209 -3.98 -10.53 1.99
N VAL A 210 -4.96 -9.85 2.60
CA VAL A 210 -4.80 -8.52 3.22
C VAL A 210 -4.80 -8.65 4.74
N SER A 211 -4.39 -7.61 5.47
CA SER A 211 -4.47 -7.62 6.93
C SER A 211 -5.93 -7.55 7.41
N ALA A 212 -6.24 -8.20 8.54
CA ALA A 212 -7.56 -8.07 9.18
C ALA A 212 -7.86 -6.62 9.60
N ASP A 213 -6.82 -5.88 9.98
CA ASP A 213 -6.90 -4.49 10.42
C ASP A 213 -6.49 -3.54 9.29
N SER A 214 -7.29 -3.50 8.24
CA SER A 214 -7.04 -2.72 7.04
C SER A 214 -8.28 -1.99 6.53
N ALA A 215 -8.05 -0.91 5.78
CA ALA A 215 -9.09 -0.21 5.05
C ALA A 215 -9.84 -1.14 4.08
N ASP A 216 -9.14 -2.12 3.51
CA ASP A 216 -9.72 -3.08 2.55
C ASP A 216 -10.84 -3.90 3.19
N VAL A 217 -10.57 -4.45 4.38
CA VAL A 217 -11.53 -5.28 5.11
C VAL A 217 -12.64 -4.42 5.72
N TRP A 218 -12.29 -3.29 6.33
CA TRP A 218 -13.25 -2.38 6.95
C TRP A 218 -14.27 -1.84 5.94
N ALA A 219 -13.82 -1.38 4.77
CA ALA A 219 -14.70 -0.83 3.74
C ALA A 219 -15.44 -1.91 2.93
N ASN A 220 -14.92 -3.15 2.87
CA ASN A 220 -15.46 -4.20 2.01
C ASN A 220 -15.77 -5.51 2.76
N ARG A 221 -16.34 -5.41 3.96
CA ARG A 221 -16.61 -6.57 4.86
C ARG A 221 -17.27 -7.76 4.17
N HIS A 222 -18.19 -7.51 3.23
CA HIS A 222 -18.92 -8.54 2.46
C HIS A 222 -18.03 -9.42 1.57
N LEU A 223 -16.80 -8.99 1.27
CA LEU A 223 -15.80 -9.70 0.48
C LEU A 223 -14.96 -10.69 1.31
N PHE A 224 -15.21 -10.78 2.61
CA PHE A 224 -14.45 -11.58 3.58
C PHE A 224 -15.37 -12.42 4.46
N LYS A 225 -14.86 -13.55 4.97
CA LYS A 225 -15.59 -14.42 5.90
C LYS A 225 -15.52 -13.87 7.34
N LEU A 226 -16.42 -12.94 7.66
CA LEU A 226 -16.45 -12.23 8.94
C LEU A 226 -17.74 -12.48 9.72
N HIS A 227 -17.67 -12.38 11.04
CA HIS A 227 -18.84 -12.22 11.89
C HIS A 227 -19.43 -10.81 11.78
N GLU A 228 -20.62 -10.61 12.35
CA GLU A 228 -21.33 -9.32 12.34
C GLU A 228 -20.57 -8.20 13.09
N ASP A 229 -19.69 -8.56 14.03
CA ASP A 229 -18.84 -7.59 14.73
C ASP A 229 -17.55 -7.25 13.96
N GLY A 230 -17.29 -7.90 12.82
CA GLY A 230 -16.10 -7.70 11.99
C GLY A 230 -14.91 -8.59 12.33
N SER A 231 -15.04 -9.47 13.33
CA SER A 231 -14.04 -10.51 13.61
C SER A 231 -14.03 -11.58 12.51
N SER A 232 -12.89 -12.23 12.29
CA SER A 232 -12.78 -13.28 11.27
C SER A 232 -13.43 -14.57 11.74
N GLN A 233 -14.22 -15.23 10.88
CA GLN A 233 -14.76 -16.57 11.17
C GLN A 233 -13.66 -17.64 11.04
N VAL A 234 -12.90 -17.50 9.96
CA VAL A 234 -11.75 -18.34 9.62
C VAL A 234 -10.61 -17.43 9.15
N ILE A 235 -9.39 -17.92 9.32
CA ILE A 235 -8.16 -17.20 9.00
C ILE A 235 -7.25 -18.03 8.10
N ALA A 236 -6.35 -17.32 7.42
CA ALA A 236 -5.36 -17.91 6.55
C ALA A 236 -4.21 -18.57 7.31
N GLY A 237 -3.65 -19.59 6.67
CA GLY A 237 -2.44 -20.27 7.08
C GLY A 237 -2.01 -21.33 6.07
N VAL A 238 -1.12 -22.21 6.52
CA VAL A 238 -0.76 -23.45 5.82
C VAL A 238 -0.80 -24.63 6.79
N PRO A 239 -1.21 -25.83 6.32
CA PRO A 239 -1.30 -27.01 7.17
C PRO A 239 0.09 -27.45 7.66
N PRO A 240 0.14 -28.36 8.64
CA PRO A 240 1.36 -29.08 8.95
C PRO A 240 1.96 -29.77 7.73
N ASP A 241 3.28 -29.78 7.66
CA ASP A 241 4.04 -30.50 6.66
C ASP A 241 5.31 -31.09 7.29
N TYR A 242 6.17 -31.68 6.45
CA TYR A 242 7.43 -32.28 6.91
C TYR A 242 8.47 -31.24 7.38
N PHE A 243 8.24 -29.94 7.19
CA PHE A 243 9.06 -28.84 7.68
C PHE A 243 8.49 -28.18 8.96
N SER A 244 7.16 -28.19 9.14
CA SER A 244 6.46 -27.63 10.31
C SER A 244 5.39 -28.57 10.84
N SER A 245 5.56 -29.08 12.05
CA SER A 245 4.64 -30.02 12.69
C SER A 245 3.28 -29.41 13.05
N THR A 246 3.16 -28.09 13.13
CA THR A 246 1.92 -27.37 13.50
C THR A 246 1.38 -26.50 12.36
N GLY A 247 2.03 -26.53 11.19
CA GLY A 247 1.74 -25.61 10.09
C GLY A 247 2.09 -24.17 10.47
N GLN A 248 1.43 -23.20 9.84
CA GLN A 248 1.58 -21.78 10.14
C GLN A 248 0.22 -21.09 10.17
N ARG A 249 -0.07 -20.39 11.27
CA ARG A 249 -1.28 -19.58 11.44
C ARG A 249 -0.91 -18.13 11.15
N TRP A 250 -1.40 -17.56 10.03
CA TRP A 250 -1.04 -16.20 9.62
C TRP A 250 -2.01 -15.14 10.16
N GLY A 251 -3.29 -15.48 10.32
CA GLY A 251 -4.29 -14.60 10.92
C GLY A 251 -4.99 -13.63 9.96
N ASN A 252 -4.65 -13.64 8.67
CA ASN A 252 -5.37 -12.85 7.67
C ASN A 252 -6.81 -13.37 7.50
N PRO A 253 -7.81 -12.49 7.26
CA PRO A 253 -9.15 -12.92 6.94
C PRO A 253 -9.19 -13.61 5.57
N ILE A 254 -10.03 -14.64 5.48
CA ILE A 254 -10.25 -15.36 4.22
C ILE A 254 -11.27 -14.63 3.36
N TYR A 255 -11.03 -14.63 2.05
CA TYR A 255 -11.97 -14.09 1.06
C TYR A 255 -13.27 -14.90 1.01
N HIS A 256 -14.39 -14.20 0.90
CA HIS A 256 -15.64 -14.80 0.49
C HIS A 256 -15.69 -14.90 -1.04
N TRP A 257 -15.02 -15.91 -1.61
CA TRP A 257 -14.82 -16.02 -3.07
C TRP A 257 -16.10 -15.98 -3.90
N GLU A 258 -17.24 -16.43 -3.37
CA GLU A 258 -18.54 -16.32 -4.05
C GLU A 258 -19.00 -14.87 -4.22
N ALA A 259 -18.79 -14.01 -3.22
CA ALA A 259 -19.08 -12.58 -3.31
C ALA A 259 -18.17 -11.89 -4.33
N HIS A 260 -16.89 -12.28 -4.37
CA HIS A 260 -15.96 -11.84 -5.43
C HIS A 260 -16.45 -12.29 -6.81
N ARG A 261 -16.85 -13.55 -6.98
CA ARG A 261 -17.37 -14.05 -8.25
C ARG A 261 -18.63 -13.31 -8.69
N THR A 262 -19.57 -13.11 -7.78
CA THR A 262 -20.85 -12.41 -8.03
C THR A 262 -20.64 -10.97 -8.49
N SER A 263 -19.67 -10.26 -7.90
CA SER A 263 -19.28 -8.90 -8.34
C SER A 263 -18.37 -8.88 -9.59
N GLY A 264 -18.13 -10.03 -10.22
CA GLY A 264 -17.26 -10.14 -11.39
C GLY A 264 -15.78 -9.86 -11.07
N PHE A 265 -15.36 -10.16 -9.84
CA PHE A 265 -14.02 -9.95 -9.28
C PHE A 265 -13.59 -8.47 -9.30
N HIS A 266 -14.54 -7.55 -9.10
CA HIS A 266 -14.30 -6.11 -9.22
C HIS A 266 -13.13 -5.62 -8.34
N TRP A 267 -13.12 -5.97 -7.06
CA TRP A 267 -12.07 -5.58 -6.12
C TRP A 267 -10.69 -6.12 -6.54
N TRP A 268 -10.61 -7.39 -6.93
CA TRP A 268 -9.36 -7.99 -7.42
C TRP A 268 -8.86 -7.37 -8.73
N LYS A 269 -9.77 -7.04 -9.66
CA LYS A 269 -9.42 -6.34 -10.90
C LYS A 269 -8.85 -4.95 -10.60
N GLN A 270 -9.48 -4.19 -9.71
CA GLN A 270 -8.96 -2.89 -9.28
C GLN A 270 -7.58 -3.02 -8.62
N ARG A 271 -7.41 -3.99 -7.72
CA ARG A 271 -6.12 -4.26 -7.06
C ARG A 271 -5.02 -4.58 -8.07
N LEU A 272 -5.30 -5.44 -9.05
CA LEU A 272 -4.33 -5.78 -10.10
C LEU A 272 -4.04 -4.59 -11.03
N GLN A 273 -5.07 -3.83 -11.43
CA GLN A 273 -4.90 -2.63 -12.25
C GLN A 273 -3.98 -1.62 -11.56
N TYR A 274 -4.26 -1.31 -10.29
CA TYR A 274 -3.44 -0.41 -9.50
C TYR A 274 -1.99 -0.90 -9.36
N ASN A 275 -1.78 -2.19 -9.06
CA ASN A 275 -0.42 -2.73 -8.96
C ASN A 275 0.32 -2.72 -10.31
N LEU A 276 -0.37 -2.82 -11.45
CA LEU A 276 0.23 -2.70 -12.79
C LEU A 276 0.53 -1.24 -13.18
N GLU A 277 -0.06 -0.27 -12.50
CA GLU A 277 0.40 1.12 -12.56
C GLU A 277 1.74 1.26 -11.81
N LEU A 278 1.88 0.57 -10.68
CA LEU A 278 3.11 0.61 -9.87
C LEU A 278 4.25 -0.23 -10.46
N TYR A 279 3.97 -1.34 -11.13
CA TYR A 279 5.01 -2.31 -11.53
C TYR A 279 4.85 -2.78 -12.97
N ASP A 280 5.93 -3.21 -13.60
CA ASP A 280 5.90 -3.77 -14.97
C ASP A 280 5.54 -5.25 -14.97
N ALA A 281 5.81 -5.94 -13.86
CA ALA A 281 5.37 -7.29 -13.55
C ALA A 281 5.06 -7.42 -12.05
N ILE A 282 4.26 -8.41 -11.68
CA ILE A 282 3.82 -8.63 -10.29
C ILE A 282 4.05 -10.10 -9.92
N ARG A 283 4.80 -10.34 -8.85
CA ARG A 283 4.80 -11.62 -8.16
C ARG A 283 3.56 -11.66 -7.27
N ILE A 284 2.74 -12.69 -7.38
CA ILE A 284 1.65 -12.91 -6.43
C ILE A 284 2.13 -13.95 -5.43
N ASP A 285 2.32 -13.52 -4.19
CA ASP A 285 2.71 -14.39 -3.10
C ASP A 285 1.60 -15.41 -2.80
N HIS A 286 2.01 -16.61 -2.39
CA HIS A 286 1.11 -17.74 -2.13
C HIS A 286 0.08 -17.99 -3.26
N PHE A 287 0.51 -17.88 -4.52
CA PHE A 287 -0.32 -18.03 -5.72
C PHE A 287 -1.23 -19.27 -5.71
N ARG A 288 -0.78 -20.37 -5.09
CA ARG A 288 -1.54 -21.61 -4.95
C ARG A 288 -2.90 -21.42 -4.25
N GLY A 289 -3.02 -20.35 -3.46
CA GLY A 289 -4.25 -19.89 -2.81
C GLY A 289 -5.42 -19.63 -3.75
N PHE A 290 -5.16 -19.35 -5.03
CA PHE A 290 -6.23 -19.21 -6.05
C PHE A 290 -6.81 -20.55 -6.50
N VAL A 291 -6.08 -21.66 -6.32
CA VAL A 291 -6.57 -23.01 -6.63
C VAL A 291 -7.24 -23.61 -5.42
N ALA A 292 -6.57 -23.54 -4.27
CA ALA A 292 -7.11 -23.93 -2.97
C ALA A 292 -6.32 -23.19 -1.87
N TYR A 293 -6.93 -23.01 -0.71
CA TYR A 293 -6.32 -22.34 0.43
C TYR A 293 -6.78 -23.03 1.72
N TRP A 294 -6.00 -22.88 2.78
CA TRP A 294 -6.24 -23.54 4.08
C TRP A 294 -7.07 -22.62 4.98
N GLU A 295 -8.17 -23.12 5.56
CA GLU A 295 -9.11 -22.32 6.36
C GLU A 295 -9.09 -22.78 7.81
N ILE A 296 -8.43 -22.01 8.67
CA ILE A 296 -8.33 -22.34 10.10
C ILE A 296 -9.45 -21.59 10.83
N PRO A 297 -10.31 -22.22 11.65
CA PRO A 297 -11.21 -21.51 12.56
C PRO A 297 -10.45 -20.46 13.40
N ALA A 298 -11.00 -19.26 13.53
CA ALA A 298 -10.21 -18.13 14.07
C ALA A 298 -9.78 -18.32 15.55
N ASP A 299 -10.52 -19.13 16.30
CA ASP A 299 -10.28 -19.50 17.69
C ASP A 299 -9.23 -20.60 17.87
N GLU A 300 -8.85 -21.31 16.79
CA GLU A 300 -7.79 -22.31 16.85
C GLU A 300 -6.42 -21.66 17.12
N PRO A 301 -5.64 -22.19 18.08
CA PRO A 301 -4.32 -21.64 18.43
C PRO A 301 -3.24 -21.98 17.40
N THR A 302 -3.47 -22.97 16.53
CA THR A 302 -2.50 -23.46 15.53
C THR A 302 -3.18 -23.67 14.17
N ALA A 303 -2.42 -24.09 13.16
CA ALA A 303 -2.94 -24.37 11.83
C ALA A 303 -3.29 -25.85 11.59
N MET A 304 -3.28 -26.68 12.63
CA MET A 304 -3.48 -28.14 12.50
C MET A 304 -4.91 -28.51 12.08
N ASN A 305 -5.90 -27.76 12.56
CA ASN A 305 -7.33 -28.03 12.35
C ASN A 305 -7.92 -27.02 11.36
N GLY A 306 -7.61 -27.15 10.06
CA GLY A 306 -8.13 -26.26 9.02
C GLY A 306 -8.58 -26.96 7.74
#